data_AF-A0A0M0JKL6-F1
#
_entry.id   AF-A0A0M0JKL6-F1
#
_cell.length_a   1.000
_cell.length_b   1.000
_cell.length_c   1.000
_cell.angle_alpha   90.00
_cell.angle_beta   90.00
_cell.angle_gamma   90.00
#
_symmetry.space_group_name_H-M   'P 1'
#
loop_
_entity.id
_entity.type
_entity.pdbx_description
1 polymer ?
#
loop_
_entity_poly.entity_id
_entity_poly.type
_entity_poly.pdbx_seq_one_letter_code
_entity_poly.pdbx_strand_id
1 'polypeptide(L)'
;MVRLAMMKIVLLALAPATTLGQTLTAAGFVPYLGYTGTLAVIGTIGPMTTVGTNQTFEYILTGVDPACYGGANLSAVNSCGIHIHVGTSCSSNAGGHYFTGAVTTDPWTAIAYTSTSGTTQGTYTVKTGGTSYDVQGRTVIIHNYVGGRIACAVLSNGVNVTLAATPFVKYFDYTGSLVVRGVVNPMTTVGTSQTSTQTFTYVLTGIDLACSGGANRSVANSCGIHIHAQSSCLSNAGMHFYFPGAVVTTDPWETIAYTAVADAVNVTQTSGTHTVNTGAESVDIAGRSVIIHDYNGGRIACALQLGDEIVVSTAAGVLTTDFVSALSLANKDAEPAFFLVLSTAAGRTVTLTEGHHIPVGPSCCATLVTADEVQMGDTVWIASTTGAAVPSAVTKVAKVSKKGLHSPVMTNGHFPLVDGVVTAFDSIHMVTAAGYFLPMLETTGFVHLFKRAAFDSERKFI
;
A
#
# COMPACT_ATOMS: atom_id res chain seq x y z
N MET A 1 20.26 16.50 -63.47
CA MET A 1 18.87 16.09 -63.18
C MET A 1 18.89 14.97 -62.16
N VAL A 2 18.59 15.27 -60.90
CA VAL A 2 18.35 14.23 -59.87
C VAL A 2 16.95 14.51 -59.32
N ARG A 3 16.05 13.54 -59.49
CA ARG A 3 14.64 13.61 -59.07
C ARG A 3 14.56 13.43 -57.56
N LEU A 4 13.91 14.36 -56.86
CA LEU A 4 13.45 14.18 -55.48
C LEU A 4 12.23 13.24 -55.50
N ALA A 5 12.34 12.08 -54.85
CA ALA A 5 11.19 11.24 -54.57
C ALA A 5 10.53 11.72 -53.27
N MET A 6 9.33 12.31 -53.37
CA MET A 6 8.47 12.58 -52.22
C MET A 6 7.90 11.25 -51.69
N MET A 7 8.33 10.86 -50.49
CA MET A 7 7.78 9.73 -49.77
C MET A 7 6.46 10.16 -49.11
N LYS A 8 5.33 9.71 -49.68
CA LYS A 8 3.99 9.90 -49.08
C LYS A 8 3.92 9.10 -47.78
N ILE A 9 3.88 9.80 -46.65
CA ILE A 9 3.48 9.23 -45.36
C ILE A 9 1.97 8.98 -45.44
N VAL A 10 1.58 7.72 -45.55
CA VAL A 10 0.19 7.30 -45.34
C VAL A 10 0.00 7.19 -43.84
N LEU A 11 -0.76 8.14 -43.26
CA LEU A 11 -1.19 8.06 -41.88
C LEU A 11 -2.27 6.96 -41.79
N LEU A 12 -1.87 5.74 -41.43
CA LEU A 12 -2.83 4.73 -41.01
C LEU A 12 -3.45 5.23 -39.70
N ALA A 13 -4.72 5.65 -39.75
CA ALA A 13 -5.52 5.79 -38.54
C ALA A 13 -5.64 4.41 -37.89
N LEU A 14 -4.87 4.17 -36.83
CA LEU A 14 -5.07 3.04 -35.94
C LEU A 14 -6.50 3.15 -35.39
N ALA A 15 -7.31 2.13 -35.64
CA ALA A 15 -8.58 1.98 -34.93
C ALA A 15 -8.29 2.02 -33.41
N PRO A 16 -9.14 2.65 -32.59
CA PRO A 16 -8.91 2.71 -31.15
C PRO A 16 -8.84 1.27 -30.63
N ALA A 17 -7.71 0.92 -30.00
CA ALA A 17 -7.59 -0.32 -29.29
C ALA A 17 -8.71 -0.35 -28.23
N THR A 18 -9.65 -1.29 -28.35
CA THR A 18 -10.60 -1.58 -27.27
C THR A 18 -9.78 -2.09 -26.09
N THR A 19 -9.50 -1.21 -25.14
CA THR A 19 -8.93 -1.56 -23.85
C THR A 19 -9.85 -2.58 -23.19
N LEU A 20 -9.37 -3.83 -23.06
CA LEU A 20 -10.04 -4.82 -22.21
C LEU A 20 -9.99 -4.29 -20.77
N GLY A 21 -11.15 -3.89 -20.23
CA GLY A 21 -11.29 -3.47 -18.84
C GLY A 21 -10.95 -4.62 -17.89
N GLN A 22 -10.51 -4.28 -16.67
CA GLN A 22 -10.22 -5.30 -15.65
C GLN A 22 -11.52 -6.01 -15.22
N THR A 23 -11.45 -7.32 -15.00
CA THR A 23 -12.56 -8.07 -14.40
C THR A 23 -12.50 -7.92 -12.88
N LEU A 24 -13.58 -7.45 -12.25
CA LEU A 24 -13.65 -7.26 -10.80
C LEU A 24 -14.65 -8.18 -10.11
N THR A 25 -14.46 -8.44 -8.83
CA THR A 25 -15.33 -9.24 -7.96
C THR A 25 -15.36 -8.61 -6.57
N ALA A 26 -16.54 -8.51 -5.98
CA ALA A 26 -16.74 -8.25 -4.57
C ALA A 26 -17.22 -9.55 -3.90
N ALA A 27 -16.47 -10.01 -2.90
CA ALA A 27 -16.73 -11.19 -2.09
C ALA A 27 -16.34 -10.88 -0.64
N GLY A 28 -16.51 -11.85 0.28
CA GLY A 28 -16.13 -11.65 1.69
C GLY A 28 -16.99 -10.57 2.38
N PHE A 29 -18.30 -10.55 2.09
CA PHE A 29 -19.22 -9.57 2.65
C PHE A 29 -19.22 -9.59 4.19
N VAL A 30 -19.01 -8.42 4.78
CA VAL A 30 -19.12 -8.17 6.22
C VAL A 30 -20.38 -7.36 6.53
N PRO A 31 -20.92 -7.42 7.77
CA PRO A 31 -21.98 -6.51 8.20
C PRO A 31 -21.58 -5.05 7.97
N TYR A 32 -22.49 -4.24 7.45
CA TYR A 32 -22.21 -2.82 7.28
C TYR A 32 -21.99 -2.13 8.64
N LEU A 33 -21.16 -1.09 8.67
CA LEU A 33 -20.89 -0.30 9.87
C LEU A 33 -22.20 0.15 10.54
N GLY A 34 -22.40 -0.27 11.79
CA GLY A 34 -23.59 0.07 12.60
C GLY A 34 -24.83 -0.79 12.34
N TYR A 35 -24.76 -1.80 11.46
CA TYR A 35 -25.84 -2.75 11.28
C TYR A 35 -25.90 -3.75 12.45
N THR A 36 -27.05 -3.83 13.12
CA THR A 36 -27.28 -4.69 14.29
C THR A 36 -28.33 -5.78 14.04
N GLY A 37 -28.78 -5.94 12.79
CA GLY A 37 -29.77 -6.95 12.41
C GLY A 37 -29.15 -8.34 12.26
N THR A 38 -29.99 -9.32 11.90
CA THR A 38 -29.61 -10.73 11.84
C THR A 38 -29.24 -11.24 10.44
N LEU A 39 -29.48 -10.44 9.39
CA LEU A 39 -29.11 -10.80 8.02
C LEU A 39 -27.59 -10.89 7.88
N ALA A 40 -27.10 -11.95 7.25
CA ALA A 40 -25.67 -12.22 7.04
C ALA A 40 -25.46 -12.55 5.57
N VAL A 41 -25.15 -11.53 4.76
CA VAL A 41 -24.99 -11.70 3.32
C VAL A 41 -23.67 -12.41 3.04
N ILE A 42 -23.71 -13.47 2.23
CA ILE A 42 -22.53 -14.16 1.70
C ILE A 42 -22.72 -14.42 0.20
N GLY A 43 -21.62 -14.65 -0.51
CA GLY A 43 -21.62 -14.90 -1.95
C GLY A 43 -20.74 -13.90 -2.69
N THR A 44 -21.02 -13.70 -3.98
CA THR A 44 -20.17 -12.92 -4.88
C THR A 44 -20.99 -11.97 -5.75
N ILE A 45 -20.44 -10.78 -5.96
CA ILE A 45 -20.82 -9.86 -7.04
C ILE A 45 -19.63 -9.78 -7.99
N GLY A 46 -19.74 -10.45 -9.12
CA GLY A 46 -18.68 -10.62 -10.10
C GLY A 46 -18.89 -11.93 -10.88
N PRO A 47 -18.22 -12.11 -12.02
CA PRO A 47 -17.27 -11.18 -12.62
C PRO A 47 -17.95 -9.88 -13.10
N MET A 48 -17.34 -8.75 -12.79
CA MET A 48 -17.71 -7.42 -13.25
C MET A 48 -16.78 -7.02 -14.38
N THR A 49 -17.34 -6.78 -15.55
CA THR A 49 -16.61 -6.27 -16.71
C THR A 49 -17.03 -4.84 -16.99
N THR A 50 -16.08 -4.03 -17.45
CA THR A 50 -16.38 -2.66 -17.87
C THR A 50 -16.20 -2.49 -19.36
N VAL A 51 -17.24 -2.03 -20.04
CA VAL A 51 -17.18 -1.64 -21.45
C VAL A 51 -17.50 -0.14 -21.55
N GLY A 52 -16.47 0.65 -21.87
CA GLY A 52 -16.54 2.11 -21.78
C GLY A 52 -16.73 2.54 -20.32
N THR A 53 -17.94 2.98 -19.98
CA THR A 53 -18.32 3.38 -18.62
C THR A 53 -19.51 2.58 -18.08
N ASN A 54 -19.83 1.44 -18.70
CA ASN A 54 -20.88 0.54 -18.26
C ASN A 54 -20.25 -0.61 -17.47
N GLN A 55 -20.76 -0.83 -16.27
CA GLN A 55 -20.37 -1.92 -15.38
C GLN A 55 -21.36 -3.06 -15.55
N THR A 56 -20.94 -4.17 -16.13
CA THR A 56 -21.75 -5.38 -16.27
C THR A 56 -21.26 -6.41 -15.26
N PHE A 57 -22.09 -6.82 -14.32
CA PHE A 57 -21.72 -7.77 -13.27
C PHE A 57 -22.80 -8.82 -13.03
N GLU A 58 -22.36 -10.05 -12.79
CA GLU A 58 -23.18 -11.11 -12.24
C GLU A 58 -23.20 -11.02 -10.70
N TYR A 59 -24.25 -11.54 -10.08
CA TYR A 59 -24.29 -11.70 -8.63
C TYR A 59 -24.99 -13.01 -8.25
N ILE A 60 -24.51 -13.63 -7.19
CA ILE A 60 -25.10 -14.79 -6.53
C ILE A 60 -24.89 -14.59 -5.04
N LEU A 61 -25.98 -14.34 -4.31
CA LEU A 61 -25.94 -13.99 -2.88
C LEU A 61 -26.94 -14.83 -2.09
N THR A 62 -26.59 -15.15 -0.86
CA THR A 62 -27.49 -15.72 0.15
C THR A 62 -27.45 -14.90 1.43
N GLY A 63 -28.44 -15.07 2.30
CA GLY A 63 -28.58 -14.28 3.52
C GLY A 63 -29.03 -12.84 3.27
N VAL A 64 -29.54 -12.54 2.07
CA VAL A 64 -30.19 -11.26 1.74
C VAL A 64 -31.59 -11.18 2.34
N ASP A 65 -32.17 -9.98 2.43
CA ASP A 65 -33.49 -9.79 3.03
C ASP A 65 -34.60 -10.55 2.27
N PRO A 66 -35.28 -11.54 2.89
CA PRO A 66 -36.37 -12.28 2.25
C PRO A 66 -37.60 -11.41 1.93
N ALA A 67 -37.76 -10.24 2.58
CA ALA A 67 -38.86 -9.33 2.27
C ALA A 67 -38.77 -8.75 0.85
N CYS A 68 -37.59 -8.81 0.22
CA CYS A 68 -37.37 -8.44 -1.19
C CYS A 68 -37.95 -9.44 -2.20
N TYR A 69 -38.79 -10.40 -1.80
CA TYR A 69 -39.35 -11.40 -2.72
C TYR A 69 -40.23 -10.81 -3.82
N GLY A 70 -40.94 -9.72 -3.53
CA GLY A 70 -41.75 -8.96 -4.49
C GLY A 70 -40.98 -7.87 -5.23
N GLY A 71 -39.66 -7.77 -5.02
CA GLY A 71 -38.83 -6.66 -5.47
C GLY A 71 -38.82 -5.48 -4.50
N ALA A 72 -38.28 -4.35 -4.97
CA ALA A 72 -38.08 -3.15 -4.16
C ALA A 72 -39.40 -2.48 -3.75
N ASN A 73 -39.45 -1.96 -2.52
CA ASN A 73 -40.47 -1.03 -2.08
C ASN A 73 -40.22 0.35 -2.71
N LEU A 74 -41.13 0.78 -3.59
CA LEU A 74 -41.03 2.07 -4.29
C LEU A 74 -41.08 3.31 -3.38
N SER A 75 -41.51 3.15 -2.12
CA SER A 75 -41.54 4.24 -1.13
C SER A 75 -40.30 4.30 -0.24
N ALA A 76 -39.41 3.30 -0.30
CA ALA A 76 -38.19 3.25 0.50
C ALA A 76 -36.96 3.40 -0.41
N VAL A 77 -36.21 4.48 -0.20
CA VAL A 77 -34.97 4.75 -0.95
C VAL A 77 -34.00 3.59 -0.76
N ASN A 78 -33.43 3.10 -1.86
CA ASN A 78 -32.47 1.99 -1.90
C ASN A 78 -33.01 0.62 -1.46
N SER A 79 -34.33 0.45 -1.37
CA SER A 79 -34.93 -0.85 -1.04
C SER A 79 -34.36 -1.95 -1.94
N CYS A 80 -33.83 -3.00 -1.32
CA CYS A 80 -33.25 -4.17 -2.00
C CYS A 80 -32.11 -3.83 -2.97
N GLY A 81 -31.40 -2.72 -2.75
CA GLY A 81 -30.33 -2.23 -3.61
C GLY A 81 -29.05 -3.08 -3.60
N ILE A 82 -28.41 -3.17 -4.77
CA ILE A 82 -27.02 -3.63 -4.95
C ILE A 82 -26.25 -2.49 -5.61
N HIS A 83 -25.46 -1.75 -4.82
CA HIS A 83 -24.89 -0.47 -5.27
C HIS A 83 -23.39 -0.40 -5.04
N ILE A 84 -22.66 0.21 -5.98
CA ILE A 84 -21.29 0.66 -5.72
C ILE A 84 -21.39 2.04 -5.06
N HIS A 85 -20.71 2.22 -3.94
CA HIS A 85 -20.64 3.47 -3.19
C HIS A 85 -19.30 4.18 -3.36
N VAL A 86 -19.23 5.45 -3.01
CA VAL A 86 -18.00 6.25 -3.15
C VAL A 86 -16.88 5.80 -2.22
N GLY A 87 -17.19 5.25 -1.04
CA GLY A 87 -16.22 4.83 -0.05
C GLY A 87 -15.40 3.61 -0.48
N THR A 88 -14.26 3.44 0.17
CA THR A 88 -13.24 2.43 -0.18
C THR A 88 -12.92 1.47 0.95
N SER A 89 -13.67 1.53 2.05
CA SER A 89 -13.50 0.67 3.20
C SER A 89 -14.84 0.33 3.85
N CYS A 90 -15.00 -0.92 4.27
CA CYS A 90 -16.16 -1.39 5.02
C CYS A 90 -16.12 -1.01 6.51
N SER A 91 -14.97 -0.54 7.03
CA SER A 91 -14.83 -0.09 8.42
C SER A 91 -15.20 1.39 8.62
N SER A 92 -15.55 2.09 7.55
CA SER A 92 -15.90 3.51 7.57
C SER A 92 -17.19 3.76 6.78
N ASN A 93 -17.74 4.97 6.88
CA ASN A 93 -18.95 5.30 6.15
C ASN A 93 -18.68 5.32 4.63
N ALA A 94 -19.28 4.37 3.92
CA ALA A 94 -19.23 4.26 2.46
C ALA A 94 -19.73 5.48 1.66
N GLY A 95 -20.38 6.48 2.28
CA GLY A 95 -20.88 7.67 1.57
C GLY A 95 -22.03 7.38 0.59
N GLY A 96 -22.25 8.25 -0.39
CA GLY A 96 -23.31 8.11 -1.41
C GLY A 96 -23.00 7.06 -2.48
N HIS A 97 -23.93 6.88 -3.44
CA HIS A 97 -23.70 6.02 -4.59
C HIS A 97 -22.60 6.57 -5.50
N TYR A 98 -21.84 5.68 -6.13
CA TYR A 98 -20.76 6.06 -7.02
C TYR A 98 -21.24 6.20 -8.47
N PHE A 99 -21.23 7.43 -8.97
CA PHE A 99 -21.34 7.72 -10.40
C PHE A 99 -20.56 9.01 -10.71
N THR A 100 -20.11 9.18 -11.95
CA THR A 100 -19.19 10.28 -12.30
C THR A 100 -19.29 10.71 -13.78
N GLY A 101 -18.51 11.72 -14.14
CA GLY A 101 -18.32 12.18 -15.50
C GLY A 101 -19.61 12.73 -16.10
N ALA A 102 -19.99 12.22 -17.26
CA ALA A 102 -21.21 12.66 -17.97
C ALA A 102 -22.51 12.07 -17.38
N VAL A 103 -22.42 11.19 -16.38
CA VAL A 103 -23.59 10.65 -15.66
C VAL A 103 -23.91 11.62 -14.52
N THR A 104 -24.97 12.39 -14.67
CA THR A 104 -25.39 13.40 -13.69
C THR A 104 -26.65 13.02 -12.90
N THR A 105 -27.35 11.99 -13.35
CA THR A 105 -28.48 11.36 -12.64
C THR A 105 -28.01 10.05 -12.04
N ASP A 106 -28.34 9.81 -10.78
CA ASP A 106 -27.96 8.60 -10.05
C ASP A 106 -28.47 7.32 -10.78
N PRO A 107 -27.58 6.51 -11.37
CA PRO A 107 -27.98 5.33 -12.13
C PRO A 107 -28.40 4.16 -11.23
N TRP A 108 -28.16 4.24 -9.92
CA TRP A 108 -28.38 3.15 -8.98
C TRP A 108 -29.80 3.08 -8.44
N THR A 109 -30.61 4.13 -8.62
CA THR A 109 -32.00 4.18 -8.14
C THR A 109 -32.89 3.11 -8.78
N ALA A 110 -32.47 2.54 -9.92
CA ALA A 110 -33.18 1.48 -10.64
C ALA A 110 -32.63 0.06 -10.37
N ILE A 111 -31.56 -0.06 -9.59
CA ILE A 111 -30.85 -1.34 -9.37
C ILE A 111 -31.28 -1.93 -8.03
N ALA A 112 -32.08 -3.00 -8.08
CA ALA A 112 -32.56 -3.70 -6.91
C ALA A 112 -32.83 -5.19 -7.16
N TYR A 113 -32.39 -6.05 -6.26
CA TYR A 113 -32.56 -7.50 -6.36
C TYR A 113 -33.96 -7.98 -5.92
N THR A 114 -34.35 -9.15 -6.40
CA THR A 114 -35.50 -9.92 -5.88
C THR A 114 -34.98 -11.13 -5.11
N SER A 115 -35.59 -11.44 -3.96
CA SER A 115 -35.16 -12.57 -3.13
C SER A 115 -36.07 -13.78 -3.31
N THR A 116 -35.49 -14.97 -3.41
CA THR A 116 -36.21 -16.23 -3.19
C THR A 116 -35.68 -16.88 -1.92
N SER A 117 -36.46 -16.83 -0.84
CA SER A 117 -36.10 -17.42 0.46
C SER A 117 -34.72 -17.00 0.99
N GLY A 118 -34.38 -15.71 0.86
CA GLY A 118 -33.09 -15.18 1.32
C GLY A 118 -31.93 -15.43 0.36
N THR A 119 -32.20 -15.92 -0.85
CA THR A 119 -31.21 -16.09 -1.94
C THR A 119 -31.55 -15.18 -3.11
N THR A 120 -30.55 -14.76 -3.88
CA THR A 120 -30.76 -13.98 -5.10
C THR A 120 -29.62 -14.17 -6.08
N GLN A 121 -29.92 -14.14 -7.37
CA GLN A 121 -28.92 -14.17 -8.42
C GLN A 121 -29.40 -13.39 -9.65
N GLY A 122 -28.46 -12.91 -10.45
CA GLY A 122 -28.79 -12.21 -11.68
C GLY A 122 -27.59 -11.47 -12.28
N THR A 123 -27.90 -10.59 -13.22
CA THR A 123 -26.91 -9.77 -13.92
C THR A 123 -27.45 -8.36 -14.07
N TYR A 124 -26.61 -7.36 -13.82
CA TYR A 124 -26.91 -5.96 -14.12
C TYR A 124 -25.89 -5.39 -15.08
N THR A 125 -26.33 -4.37 -15.82
CA THR A 125 -25.44 -3.43 -16.53
C THR A 125 -25.80 -2.02 -16.10
N VAL A 126 -24.85 -1.30 -15.50
CA VAL A 126 -25.07 0.03 -14.92
C VAL A 126 -24.10 1.02 -15.53
N LYS A 127 -24.60 2.11 -16.11
CA LYS A 127 -23.77 3.19 -16.64
C LYS A 127 -23.36 4.12 -15.50
N THR A 128 -22.23 3.84 -14.86
CA THR A 128 -21.73 4.64 -13.74
C THR A 128 -20.99 5.90 -14.18
N GLY A 129 -20.54 5.94 -15.44
CA GLY A 129 -19.69 7.01 -15.95
C GLY A 129 -18.21 6.86 -15.58
N GLY A 130 -17.89 5.92 -14.69
CA GLY A 130 -16.52 5.52 -14.36
C GLY A 130 -16.04 4.32 -15.20
N THR A 131 -14.73 4.19 -15.35
CA THR A 131 -14.03 3.03 -15.94
C THR A 131 -13.92 1.87 -14.95
N SER A 132 -13.32 0.73 -15.36
CA SER A 132 -13.05 -0.40 -14.44
C SER A 132 -12.15 0.00 -13.28
N TYR A 133 -11.21 0.94 -13.50
CA TYR A 133 -10.31 1.42 -12.47
C TYR A 133 -11.03 2.31 -11.47
N ASP A 134 -11.93 3.15 -11.96
CA ASP A 134 -12.70 4.07 -11.14
C ASP A 134 -13.60 3.35 -10.12
N VAL A 135 -14.12 2.17 -10.47
CA VAL A 135 -14.96 1.36 -9.57
C VAL A 135 -14.15 0.38 -8.70
N GLN A 136 -12.92 0.06 -9.07
CA GLN A 136 -12.03 -0.80 -8.26
C GLN A 136 -11.70 -0.15 -6.92
N GLY A 137 -11.65 -0.96 -5.85
CA GLY A 137 -11.38 -0.50 -4.49
C GLY A 137 -12.58 0.15 -3.80
N ARG A 138 -13.69 0.35 -4.51
CA ARG A 138 -14.92 0.89 -3.91
C ARG A 138 -15.73 -0.18 -3.22
N THR A 139 -16.49 0.24 -2.24
CA THR A 139 -17.42 -0.65 -1.53
C THR A 139 -18.65 -0.94 -2.38
N VAL A 140 -19.02 -2.20 -2.46
CA VAL A 140 -20.34 -2.66 -2.88
C VAL A 140 -21.19 -2.87 -1.64
N ILE A 141 -22.34 -2.20 -1.59
CA ILE A 141 -23.26 -2.24 -0.46
C ILE A 141 -24.54 -2.96 -0.86
N ILE A 142 -25.00 -3.85 0.02
CA ILE A 142 -26.29 -4.51 -0.08
C ILE A 142 -27.27 -3.82 0.87
N HIS A 143 -28.47 -3.52 0.38
CA HIS A 143 -29.54 -2.92 1.15
C HIS A 143 -30.68 -3.91 1.41
N ASN A 144 -31.34 -3.78 2.56
CA ASN A 144 -32.55 -4.55 2.90
C ASN A 144 -33.83 -3.92 2.32
N TYR A 145 -34.99 -4.51 2.59
CA TYR A 145 -36.29 -4.08 2.06
C TYR A 145 -36.73 -2.68 2.53
N VAL A 146 -36.21 -2.21 3.67
CA VAL A 146 -36.49 -0.84 4.17
C VAL A 146 -35.43 0.18 3.74
N GLY A 147 -34.46 -0.23 2.90
CA GLY A 147 -33.40 0.64 2.38
C GLY A 147 -32.17 0.78 3.28
N GLY A 148 -32.12 0.07 4.40
CA GLY A 148 -30.97 0.05 5.31
C GLY A 148 -29.80 -0.73 4.72
N ARG A 149 -28.56 -0.24 4.94
CA ARG A 149 -27.32 -0.90 4.52
C ARG A 149 -27.05 -2.10 5.44
N ILE A 150 -26.94 -3.30 4.87
CA ILE A 150 -26.80 -4.54 5.66
C ILE A 150 -25.45 -5.22 5.48
N ALA A 151 -24.81 -5.09 4.32
CA ALA A 151 -23.53 -5.72 4.05
C ALA A 151 -22.63 -4.84 3.18
N CYS A 152 -21.33 -5.06 3.31
CA CYS A 152 -20.28 -4.38 2.55
C CYS A 152 -19.20 -5.36 2.11
N ALA A 153 -18.73 -5.20 0.87
CA ALA A 153 -17.51 -5.81 0.37
C ALA A 153 -16.76 -4.80 -0.51
N VAL A 154 -15.45 -4.95 -0.68
CA VAL A 154 -14.65 -4.12 -1.59
C VAL A 154 -14.54 -4.79 -2.95
N LEU A 155 -14.77 -4.03 -4.02
CA LEU A 155 -14.67 -4.51 -5.39
C LEU A 155 -13.19 -4.60 -5.83
N SER A 156 -12.70 -5.78 -6.19
CA SER A 156 -11.28 -6.02 -6.53
C SER A 156 -11.11 -6.88 -7.77
N ASN A 157 -9.97 -6.82 -8.45
CA ASN A 157 -9.71 -7.61 -9.67
C ASN A 157 -9.21 -9.04 -9.42
N GLY A 158 -9.28 -9.54 -8.18
CA GLY A 158 -8.68 -10.82 -7.79
C GLY A 158 -7.14 -10.87 -7.86
N VAL A 159 -6.49 -9.80 -8.34
CA VAL A 159 -5.05 -9.60 -8.20
C VAL A 159 -4.85 -9.02 -6.82
N ASN A 160 -4.50 -9.89 -5.87
CA ASN A 160 -3.93 -9.49 -4.59
C ASN A 160 -2.83 -8.46 -4.86
N VAL A 161 -2.89 -7.30 -4.21
CA VAL A 161 -1.82 -6.31 -4.30
C VAL A 161 -0.51 -7.04 -4.01
N THR A 162 0.41 -7.04 -4.97
CA THR A 162 1.71 -7.70 -4.87
C THR A 162 2.58 -6.88 -3.90
N LEU A 163 2.28 -6.98 -2.59
CA LEU A 163 2.87 -6.20 -1.51
C LEU A 163 4.13 -6.89 -1.00
N ALA A 164 5.29 -6.46 -1.47
CA ALA A 164 6.56 -6.83 -0.84
C ALA A 164 6.82 -5.88 0.34
N ALA A 165 7.28 -6.41 1.47
CA ALA A 165 7.72 -5.58 2.60
C ALA A 165 9.18 -5.18 2.37
N THR A 166 9.38 -3.95 1.89
CA THR A 166 10.69 -3.35 1.62
C THR A 166 10.53 -1.83 1.41
N PRO A 167 11.49 -0.99 1.83
CA PRO A 167 12.70 -1.32 2.57
C PRO A 167 12.43 -1.51 4.08
N PHE A 168 13.37 -2.17 4.76
CA PHE A 168 13.39 -2.24 6.22
C PHE A 168 14.09 -1.03 6.82
N VAL A 169 13.45 -0.38 7.79
CA VAL A 169 14.03 0.64 8.67
C VAL A 169 14.20 0.08 10.08
N LYS A 170 15.01 0.73 10.92
CA LYS A 170 15.04 0.37 12.35
C LYS A 170 13.67 0.58 12.96
N TYR A 171 13.27 -0.34 13.82
CA TYR A 171 12.04 -0.16 14.58
C TYR A 171 12.15 1.05 15.51
N PHE A 172 11.03 1.75 15.77
CA PHE A 172 11.05 3.11 16.33
C PHE A 172 11.80 3.27 17.67
N ASP A 173 11.79 2.22 18.51
CA ASP A 173 12.44 2.19 19.81
C ASP A 173 13.72 1.32 19.83
N TYR A 174 14.14 0.79 18.67
CA TYR A 174 15.33 -0.04 18.58
C TYR A 174 16.60 0.81 18.61
N THR A 175 17.34 0.73 19.72
CA THR A 175 18.60 1.46 19.94
C THR A 175 19.85 0.66 19.58
N GLY A 176 19.69 -0.60 19.15
CA GLY A 176 20.82 -1.48 18.84
C GLY A 176 21.50 -1.18 17.50
N SER A 177 22.56 -1.93 17.21
CA SER A 177 23.41 -1.71 16.04
C SER A 177 23.00 -2.48 14.78
N LEU A 178 22.04 -3.41 14.87
CA LEU A 178 21.61 -4.19 13.69
C LEU A 178 20.94 -3.27 12.65
N VAL A 179 21.19 -3.58 11.37
CA VAL A 179 20.66 -2.83 10.24
C VAL A 179 20.13 -3.83 9.24
N VAL A 180 18.88 -4.25 9.43
CA VAL A 180 18.24 -5.23 8.55
C VAL A 180 17.98 -4.61 7.19
N ARG A 181 18.32 -5.34 6.15
CA ARG A 181 18.08 -5.00 4.74
C ARG A 181 17.48 -6.20 4.03
N GLY A 182 16.83 -5.96 2.90
CA GLY A 182 16.32 -7.02 2.04
C GLY A 182 14.82 -6.88 1.78
N VAL A 183 14.17 -8.01 1.55
CA VAL A 183 12.78 -8.08 1.13
C VAL A 183 12.08 -9.26 1.77
N VAL A 184 10.87 -9.02 2.27
CA VAL A 184 9.85 -10.08 2.40
C VAL A 184 8.98 -9.97 1.16
N ASN A 185 9.05 -10.98 0.29
CA ASN A 185 8.36 -10.99 -0.98
C ASN A 185 6.84 -11.05 -0.78
N PRO A 186 6.07 -10.70 -1.82
CA PRO A 186 4.61 -10.67 -1.77
C PRO A 186 4.00 -11.94 -1.19
N MET A 187 3.11 -11.76 -0.22
CA MET A 187 2.37 -12.86 0.39
C MET A 187 1.29 -13.38 -0.56
N THR A 188 1.28 -14.69 -0.76
CA THR A 188 0.19 -15.40 -1.41
C THR A 188 -0.79 -15.88 -0.34
N THR A 189 -2.05 -15.48 -0.43
CA THR A 189 -3.12 -15.96 0.47
C THR A 189 -3.91 -17.07 -0.22
N VAL A 190 -4.05 -18.22 0.44
CA VAL A 190 -4.82 -19.38 -0.05
C VAL A 190 -5.77 -19.86 1.04
N GLY A 191 -7.04 -20.04 0.70
CA GLY A 191 -8.09 -20.49 1.61
C GLY A 191 -9.23 -19.49 1.70
N THR A 192 -10.14 -19.71 2.65
CA THR A 192 -11.24 -18.78 2.96
C THR A 192 -11.36 -18.64 4.47
N SER A 193 -11.51 -17.40 4.97
CA SER A 193 -11.67 -17.09 6.39
C SER A 193 -10.65 -17.83 7.28
N GLN A 194 -11.07 -18.46 8.38
CA GLN A 194 -10.24 -19.14 9.40
C GLN A 194 -9.33 -20.28 8.89
N THR A 195 -9.38 -20.64 7.61
CA THR A 195 -8.45 -21.59 6.96
C THR A 195 -7.42 -20.90 6.06
N SER A 196 -7.46 -19.57 5.95
CA SER A 196 -6.61 -18.79 5.07
C SER A 196 -5.17 -18.81 5.54
N THR A 197 -4.31 -19.33 4.67
CA THR A 197 -2.86 -19.40 4.84
C THR A 197 -2.16 -18.31 4.04
N GLN A 198 -1.09 -17.76 4.59
CA GLN A 198 -0.24 -16.74 3.99
C GLN A 198 1.12 -17.39 3.75
N THR A 199 1.54 -17.42 2.50
CA THR A 199 2.85 -17.93 2.09
C THR A 199 3.69 -16.79 1.58
N PHE A 200 4.89 -16.62 2.13
CA PHE A 200 5.87 -15.63 1.66
C PHE A 200 7.26 -16.23 1.57
N THR A 201 8.05 -15.67 0.67
CA THR A 201 9.49 -15.89 0.63
C THR A 201 10.21 -14.65 1.15
N TYR A 202 11.44 -14.79 1.62
CA TYR A 202 12.22 -13.66 2.11
C TYR A 202 13.69 -13.82 1.78
N VAL A 203 14.38 -12.70 1.66
CA VAL A 203 15.83 -12.59 1.58
C VAL A 203 16.24 -11.38 2.42
N LEU A 204 16.90 -11.61 3.55
CA LEU A 204 17.28 -10.57 4.50
C LEU A 204 18.79 -10.62 4.77
N THR A 205 19.37 -9.46 5.07
CA THR A 205 20.76 -9.29 5.49
C THR A 205 20.85 -8.33 6.68
N GLY A 206 21.97 -8.33 7.42
CA GLY A 206 22.16 -7.45 8.59
C GLY A 206 21.26 -7.82 9.78
N ILE A 207 20.84 -9.09 9.83
CA ILE A 207 20.05 -9.72 10.89
C ILE A 207 20.94 -10.19 12.06
N ASP A 208 20.34 -10.62 13.16
CA ASP A 208 21.09 -11.06 14.34
C ASP A 208 21.83 -12.40 14.10
N LEU A 209 23.15 -12.41 14.26
CA LEU A 209 23.97 -13.61 14.09
C LEU A 209 23.69 -14.67 15.18
N ALA A 210 23.17 -14.26 16.34
CA ALA A 210 22.79 -15.20 17.40
C ALA A 210 21.67 -16.16 16.93
N CYS A 211 20.92 -15.79 15.89
CA CYS A 211 19.95 -16.65 15.21
C CYS A 211 20.58 -17.73 14.32
N SER A 212 21.90 -17.91 14.31
CA SER A 212 22.58 -18.94 13.49
C SER A 212 22.30 -20.37 13.95
N GLY A 213 21.98 -20.57 15.23
CA GLY A 213 21.46 -21.83 15.76
C GLY A 213 19.94 -22.00 15.59
N GLY A 214 19.28 -21.04 14.93
CA GLY A 214 17.81 -20.90 14.93
C GLY A 214 17.29 -20.17 16.18
N ALA A 215 15.97 -20.02 16.24
CA ALA A 215 15.26 -19.32 17.31
C ALA A 215 15.42 -19.99 18.69
N ASN A 216 15.53 -19.16 19.74
CA ASN A 216 15.44 -19.58 21.12
C ASN A 216 13.98 -19.86 21.50
N ARG A 217 13.63 -21.14 21.67
CA ARG A 217 12.26 -21.56 22.00
C ARG A 217 11.75 -21.11 23.38
N SER A 218 12.64 -20.65 24.26
CA SER A 218 12.27 -20.11 25.58
C SER A 218 12.04 -18.60 25.56
N VAL A 219 12.24 -17.94 24.41
CA VAL A 219 12.10 -16.50 24.24
C VAL A 219 11.07 -16.22 23.16
N ALA A 220 9.98 -15.55 23.53
CA ALA A 220 8.95 -15.17 22.58
C ALA A 220 9.54 -14.33 21.44
N ASN A 221 9.10 -14.62 20.21
CA ASN A 221 9.48 -13.90 18.99
C ASN A 221 10.97 -13.99 18.63
N SER A 222 11.75 -14.85 19.28
CA SER A 222 13.16 -15.03 18.94
C SER A 222 13.33 -15.31 17.45
N CYS A 223 14.11 -14.48 16.76
CA CYS A 223 14.38 -14.57 15.32
C CYS A 223 13.11 -14.56 14.45
N GLY A 224 12.05 -13.87 14.88
CA GLY A 224 10.76 -13.83 14.20
C GLY A 224 10.72 -12.97 12.93
N ILE A 225 9.87 -13.36 11.98
CA ILE A 225 9.41 -12.56 10.84
C ILE A 225 7.89 -12.50 10.89
N HIS A 226 7.32 -11.41 11.40
CA HIS A 226 5.91 -11.37 11.81
C HIS A 226 5.16 -10.21 11.18
N ILE A 227 3.87 -10.42 10.91
CA ILE A 227 2.95 -9.31 10.61
C ILE A 227 2.30 -8.86 11.91
N HIS A 228 2.28 -7.54 12.12
CA HIS A 228 1.66 -6.94 13.29
C HIS A 228 0.34 -6.22 12.97
N ALA A 229 -0.48 -6.02 13.99
CA ALA A 229 -1.83 -5.51 13.84
C ALA A 229 -1.89 -4.03 13.41
N GLN A 230 -0.83 -3.24 13.56
CA GLN A 230 -0.76 -1.87 13.05
C GLN A 230 0.24 -1.72 11.89
N SER A 231 0.12 -0.60 11.18
CA SER A 231 0.86 -0.27 9.96
C SER A 231 2.17 0.51 10.18
N SER A 232 2.40 1.03 11.39
CA SER A 232 3.45 2.02 11.64
C SER A 232 4.78 1.39 12.05
N CYS A 233 5.86 1.81 11.38
CA CYS A 233 7.24 1.57 11.83
C CYS A 233 7.77 2.63 12.81
N LEU A 234 6.98 3.68 13.07
CA LEU A 234 7.39 4.87 13.83
C LEU A 234 6.71 4.97 15.20
N SER A 235 5.85 4.00 15.50
CA SER A 235 5.17 3.83 16.77
C SER A 235 5.01 2.34 17.05
N ASN A 236 4.50 1.99 18.23
CA ASN A 236 4.22 0.60 18.55
C ASN A 236 3.23 0.02 17.53
N ALA A 237 3.59 -1.12 16.96
CA ALA A 237 2.86 -1.84 15.92
C ALA A 237 1.85 -2.85 16.52
N GLY A 238 1.82 -2.95 17.86
CA GLY A 238 0.93 -3.79 18.63
C GLY A 238 1.24 -5.27 18.54
N MET A 239 0.21 -6.09 18.76
CA MET A 239 0.30 -7.55 18.76
C MET A 239 0.49 -8.09 17.35
N HIS A 240 0.81 -9.38 17.23
CA HIS A 240 0.77 -10.04 15.93
C HIS A 240 -0.63 -10.02 15.34
N PHE A 241 -0.71 -9.98 14.01
CA PHE A 241 -1.98 -9.95 13.31
C PHE A 241 -2.43 -11.34 12.88
N TYR A 242 -3.59 -11.77 13.38
CA TYR A 242 -4.30 -12.97 12.93
C TYR A 242 -5.76 -12.89 13.39
N PHE A 243 -6.64 -13.70 12.80
CA PHE A 243 -8.01 -13.87 13.28
C PHE A 243 -8.14 -15.13 14.13
N PRO A 244 -8.27 -15.00 15.46
CA PRO A 244 -8.48 -16.15 16.32
C PRO A 244 -9.86 -16.79 16.08
N GLY A 245 -9.93 -18.11 16.22
CA GLY A 245 -11.20 -18.82 16.33
C GLY A 245 -11.01 -20.34 16.34
N ALA A 246 -11.91 -21.08 15.68
CA ALA A 246 -11.99 -22.54 15.81
C ALA A 246 -10.77 -23.28 15.23
N VAL A 247 -10.11 -22.70 14.23
CA VAL A 247 -8.93 -23.30 13.57
C VAL A 247 -7.64 -22.65 14.08
N VAL A 248 -7.58 -21.31 14.13
CA VAL A 248 -6.44 -20.56 14.68
C VAL A 248 -6.72 -20.25 16.15
N THR A 249 -6.40 -21.20 17.03
CA THR A 249 -6.72 -21.13 18.47
C THR A 249 -5.64 -20.47 19.31
N THR A 250 -4.44 -20.33 18.76
CA THR A 250 -3.25 -19.72 19.38
C THR A 250 -2.54 -18.84 18.36
N ASP A 251 -1.59 -18.03 18.81
CA ASP A 251 -0.83 -17.14 17.95
C ASP A 251 0.00 -17.95 16.94
N PRO A 252 -0.33 -17.90 15.63
CA PRO A 252 0.32 -18.74 14.65
C PRO A 252 1.75 -18.26 14.32
N TRP A 253 2.12 -17.04 14.72
CA TRP A 253 3.42 -16.44 14.44
C TRP A 253 4.53 -16.94 15.36
N GLU A 254 4.20 -17.55 16.51
CA GLU A 254 5.20 -18.09 17.46
C GLU A 254 6.16 -19.11 16.82
N THR A 255 5.74 -19.76 15.75
CA THR A 255 6.53 -20.77 15.03
C THR A 255 7.30 -20.23 13.83
N ILE A 256 7.06 -18.97 13.45
CA ILE A 256 7.64 -18.35 12.25
C ILE A 256 8.92 -17.63 12.65
N ALA A 257 10.06 -18.25 12.33
CA ALA A 257 11.38 -17.71 12.62
C ALA A 257 12.41 -18.04 11.52
N TYR A 258 13.40 -17.16 11.37
CA TYR A 258 14.52 -17.34 10.46
C TYR A 258 15.74 -17.97 11.14
N THR A 259 16.62 -18.54 10.33
CA THR A 259 17.97 -18.97 10.75
C THR A 259 19.00 -18.12 10.03
N ALA A 260 19.91 -17.50 10.78
CA ALA A 260 20.96 -16.66 10.23
C ALA A 260 22.12 -17.51 9.68
N VAL A 261 22.74 -17.04 8.60
CA VAL A 261 23.97 -17.59 8.06
C VAL A 261 24.96 -16.45 7.90
N ALA A 262 26.20 -16.63 8.33
CA ALA A 262 27.27 -15.67 8.02
C ALA A 262 27.85 -15.99 6.64
N ASP A 263 27.96 -15.00 5.77
CA ASP A 263 28.70 -15.14 4.51
C ASP A 263 30.22 -14.96 4.70
N ALA A 264 30.98 -15.13 3.62
CA ALA A 264 32.43 -14.99 3.63
C ALA A 264 32.94 -13.55 3.92
N VAL A 265 32.03 -12.57 4.01
CA VAL A 265 32.30 -11.14 4.24
C VAL A 265 31.73 -10.69 5.60
N ASN A 266 31.33 -11.63 6.48
CA ASN A 266 30.65 -11.38 7.77
C ASN A 266 29.31 -10.64 7.65
N VAL A 267 28.67 -10.68 6.49
CA VAL A 267 27.27 -10.25 6.35
C VAL A 267 26.39 -11.38 6.85
N THR A 268 25.60 -11.11 7.89
CA THR A 268 24.55 -12.02 8.33
C THR A 268 23.42 -12.00 7.31
N GLN A 269 23.01 -13.15 6.82
CA GLN A 269 21.99 -13.29 5.80
C GLN A 269 21.06 -14.47 6.07
N THR A 270 19.86 -14.40 5.52
CA THR A 270 18.89 -15.49 5.56
C THR A 270 17.98 -15.42 4.34
N SER A 271 17.52 -16.57 3.89
CA SER A 271 16.44 -16.65 2.92
C SER A 271 15.63 -17.91 3.17
N GLY A 272 14.37 -17.87 2.77
CA GLY A 272 13.49 -19.00 2.99
C GLY A 272 12.06 -18.73 2.56
N THR A 273 11.21 -19.68 2.90
CA THR A 273 9.77 -19.64 2.67
C THR A 273 9.09 -19.99 3.98
N HIS A 274 8.07 -19.22 4.34
CA HIS A 274 7.14 -19.58 5.41
C HIS A 274 5.72 -19.66 4.86
N THR A 275 4.96 -20.57 5.44
CA THR A 275 3.50 -20.64 5.30
C THR A 275 2.92 -20.63 6.70
N VAL A 276 2.00 -19.71 6.95
CA VAL A 276 1.35 -19.52 8.26
C VAL A 276 -0.16 -19.47 8.05
N ASN A 277 -0.94 -20.06 8.96
CA ASN A 277 -2.41 -19.91 8.94
C ASN A 277 -2.80 -18.77 9.89
N THR A 278 -3.06 -17.58 9.35
CA THR A 278 -3.56 -16.46 10.16
C THR A 278 -5.08 -16.37 10.17
N GLY A 279 -5.77 -17.16 9.35
CA GLY A 279 -7.22 -17.05 9.17
C GLY A 279 -7.68 -15.73 8.51
N ALA A 280 -6.74 -14.92 8.01
CA ALA A 280 -7.00 -13.62 7.41
C ALA A 280 -6.94 -13.67 5.89
N GLU A 281 -7.77 -12.85 5.24
CA GLU A 281 -7.76 -12.70 3.80
C GLU A 281 -6.69 -11.70 3.37
N SER A 282 -6.37 -11.68 2.08
CA SER A 282 -5.30 -10.82 1.55
C SER A 282 -5.55 -9.33 1.79
N VAL A 283 -6.82 -8.90 1.77
CA VAL A 283 -7.22 -7.52 2.08
C VAL A 283 -6.95 -7.15 3.54
N ASP A 284 -7.04 -8.12 4.45
CA ASP A 284 -6.80 -7.89 5.86
C ASP A 284 -5.30 -7.79 6.16
N ILE A 285 -4.45 -8.45 5.37
CA ILE A 285 -2.99 -8.44 5.51
C ILE A 285 -2.38 -7.16 4.92
N ALA A 286 -3.03 -6.57 3.93
CA ALA A 286 -2.58 -5.35 3.28
C ALA A 286 -2.49 -4.16 4.25
N GLY A 287 -1.41 -3.38 4.15
CA GLY A 287 -1.19 -2.19 4.96
C GLY A 287 -0.76 -2.49 6.40
N ARG A 288 -0.32 -3.72 6.70
CA ARG A 288 0.23 -4.09 8.02
C ARG A 288 1.75 -4.11 8.02
N SER A 289 2.33 -3.73 9.16
CA SER A 289 3.78 -3.75 9.32
C SER A 289 4.32 -5.18 9.37
N VAL A 290 5.46 -5.38 8.70
CA VAL A 290 6.27 -6.59 8.82
C VAL A 290 7.47 -6.27 9.71
N ILE A 291 7.59 -6.99 10.82
CA ILE A 291 8.62 -6.76 11.82
C ILE A 291 9.58 -7.94 11.87
N ILE A 292 10.87 -7.62 11.96
CA ILE A 292 11.94 -8.58 12.19
C ILE A 292 12.36 -8.49 13.63
N HIS A 293 12.52 -9.64 14.26
CA HIS A 293 12.99 -9.76 15.64
C HIS A 293 14.43 -10.28 15.73
N ASP A 294 15.15 -9.89 16.77
CA ASP A 294 16.46 -10.45 17.13
C ASP A 294 16.33 -11.74 17.93
N TYR A 295 17.47 -12.33 18.33
CA TYR A 295 17.51 -13.57 19.10
C TYR A 295 16.84 -13.44 20.48
N ASN A 296 16.79 -12.24 21.05
CA ASN A 296 16.16 -11.97 22.33
C ASN A 296 14.67 -11.58 22.19
N GLY A 297 14.12 -11.67 20.98
CA GLY A 297 12.73 -11.32 20.69
C GLY A 297 12.47 -9.82 20.58
N GLY A 298 13.52 -8.99 20.64
CA GLY A 298 13.43 -7.55 20.43
C GLY A 298 13.09 -7.22 18.99
N ARG A 299 12.22 -6.23 18.77
CA ARG A 299 11.87 -5.75 17.43
C ARG A 299 13.00 -4.89 16.90
N ILE A 300 13.65 -5.32 15.83
CA ILE A 300 14.89 -4.67 15.34
C ILE A 300 14.70 -3.92 14.03
N ALA A 301 13.73 -4.35 13.23
CA ALA A 301 13.44 -3.69 11.97
C ALA A 301 11.97 -3.82 11.60
N CYS A 302 11.50 -2.86 10.81
CA CYS A 302 10.15 -2.82 10.30
C CYS A 302 10.19 -2.42 8.83
N ALA A 303 9.46 -3.14 7.99
CA ALA A 303 9.30 -2.77 6.58
C ALA A 303 7.91 -2.22 6.33
N LEU A 304 7.90 -1.20 5.48
CA LEU A 304 6.70 -0.52 5.00
C LEU A 304 6.28 -1.10 3.63
N GLN A 305 4.98 -1.04 3.32
CA GLN A 305 4.34 -1.41 2.07
C GLN A 305 3.93 -0.16 1.23
N LEU A 306 3.60 -0.34 -0.05
CA LEU A 306 2.95 0.71 -0.84
C LEU A 306 1.61 1.09 -0.21
N GLY A 307 1.33 2.39 -0.10
CA GLY A 307 0.18 2.90 0.65
C GLY A 307 0.39 2.99 2.16
N ASP A 308 1.61 2.75 2.66
CA ASP A 308 1.90 2.92 4.07
C ASP A 308 1.97 4.38 4.47
N GLU A 309 1.45 4.66 5.66
CA GLU A 309 1.49 5.97 6.28
C GLU A 309 2.81 6.15 7.05
N ILE A 310 3.64 7.10 6.63
CA ILE A 310 4.96 7.38 7.21
C ILE A 310 5.05 8.82 7.70
N VAL A 311 5.93 9.09 8.67
CA VAL A 311 6.16 10.46 9.14
C VAL A 311 6.92 11.25 8.07
N VAL A 312 6.34 12.38 7.74
CA VAL A 312 6.83 13.34 6.76
C VAL A 312 6.90 14.72 7.39
N SER A 313 7.62 15.63 6.74
CA SER A 313 7.48 17.06 6.98
C SER A 313 6.62 17.67 5.88
N THR A 314 5.72 18.58 6.25
CA THR A 314 5.09 19.50 5.29
C THR A 314 6.11 20.52 4.78
N ALA A 315 5.77 21.23 3.70
CA ALA A 315 6.59 22.35 3.21
C ALA A 315 6.78 23.48 4.24
N ALA A 316 5.91 23.57 5.25
CA ALA A 316 6.01 24.52 6.36
C ALA A 316 6.82 23.99 7.56
N GLY A 317 7.38 22.79 7.48
CA GLY A 317 8.15 22.19 8.57
C GLY A 317 7.31 21.51 9.66
N VAL A 318 5.99 21.38 9.49
CA VAL A 318 5.14 20.62 10.43
C VAL A 318 5.30 19.14 10.17
N LEU A 319 5.56 18.35 11.21
CA LEU A 319 5.62 16.90 11.13
C LEU A 319 4.21 16.33 11.16
N THR A 320 3.91 15.48 10.18
CA THR A 320 2.62 14.81 10.02
C THR A 320 2.89 13.44 9.41
N THR A 321 1.85 12.79 8.92
CA THR A 321 1.92 11.58 8.14
C THR A 321 1.50 11.78 6.68
N ASP A 322 2.02 10.93 5.79
CA ASP A 322 1.64 10.82 4.38
C ASP A 322 1.84 9.38 3.88
N PHE A 323 1.26 9.04 2.74
CA PHE A 323 1.25 7.70 2.19
C PHE A 323 2.38 7.48 1.18
N VAL A 324 3.00 6.30 1.22
CA VAL A 324 4.01 5.90 0.23
C VAL A 324 3.36 5.65 -1.14
N SER A 325 3.73 6.46 -2.12
CA SER A 325 3.24 6.40 -3.50
C SER A 325 3.85 5.21 -4.26
N ALA A 326 3.07 4.65 -5.17
CA ALA A 326 3.49 3.68 -6.18
C ALA A 326 4.60 4.20 -7.12
N LEU A 327 4.85 5.51 -7.18
CA LEU A 327 6.01 6.07 -7.88
C LEU A 327 7.33 5.88 -7.15
N SER A 328 7.31 5.47 -5.88
CA SER A 328 8.52 5.13 -5.14
C SER A 328 9.38 4.12 -5.92
N LEU A 329 10.68 4.36 -5.98
CA LEU A 329 11.63 3.53 -6.72
C LEU A 329 12.51 2.76 -5.73
N ALA A 330 12.73 1.48 -6.00
CA ALA A 330 13.65 0.64 -5.26
C ALA A 330 14.37 -0.29 -6.23
N ASN A 331 15.69 -0.39 -6.11
CA ASN A 331 16.48 -1.39 -6.83
C ASN A 331 17.54 -1.93 -5.89
N LYS A 332 17.30 -3.15 -5.39
CA LYS A 332 18.21 -3.86 -4.48
C LYS A 332 19.49 -4.36 -5.16
N ASP A 333 19.45 -4.57 -6.48
CA ASP A 333 20.54 -5.13 -7.27
C ASP A 333 21.41 -4.04 -7.92
N ALA A 334 21.15 -2.76 -7.60
CA ALA A 334 22.03 -1.68 -7.96
C ALA A 334 23.43 -1.96 -7.39
N GLU A 335 24.36 -2.27 -8.28
CA GLU A 335 25.79 -2.45 -8.01
C GLU A 335 26.35 -1.23 -7.29
N PRO A 336 27.47 -1.37 -6.54
CA PRO A 336 27.82 -0.43 -5.49
C PRO A 336 27.84 1.01 -6.01
N ALA A 337 26.89 1.81 -5.55
CA ALA A 337 26.87 3.23 -5.81
C ALA A 337 27.71 3.94 -4.75
N PHE A 338 28.33 5.05 -5.12
CA PHE A 338 28.91 5.97 -4.16
C PHE A 338 27.78 6.79 -3.53
N PHE A 339 27.74 6.78 -2.20
CA PHE A 339 26.82 7.56 -1.39
C PHE A 339 27.58 8.58 -0.57
N LEU A 340 26.91 9.69 -0.28
CA LEU A 340 27.31 10.64 0.73
C LEU A 340 26.66 10.27 2.06
N VAL A 341 27.44 10.34 3.13
CA VAL A 341 26.97 10.22 4.51
C VAL A 341 27.09 11.59 5.15
N LEU A 342 25.93 12.20 5.42
CA LEU A 342 25.84 13.48 6.11
C LEU A 342 25.62 13.20 7.60
N SER A 343 26.49 13.71 8.46
CA SER A 343 26.31 13.66 9.92
C SER A 343 25.92 15.04 10.43
N THR A 344 25.02 15.09 11.39
CA THR A 344 24.47 16.35 11.92
C THR A 344 24.86 16.57 13.39
N ALA A 345 24.78 17.81 13.86
CA ALA A 345 25.10 18.19 15.24
C ALA A 345 24.20 17.49 16.28
N ALA A 346 22.96 17.19 15.90
CA ALA A 346 22.02 16.40 16.71
C ALA A 346 22.31 14.88 16.71
N GLY A 347 23.43 14.42 16.14
CA GLY A 347 23.84 13.02 16.13
C GLY A 347 23.11 12.14 15.12
N ARG A 348 22.34 12.73 14.19
CA ARG A 348 21.71 11.99 13.08
C ARG A 348 22.66 11.85 11.91
N THR A 349 22.58 10.71 11.23
CA THR A 349 23.33 10.43 10.00
C THR A 349 22.40 9.92 8.92
N VAL A 350 22.45 10.51 7.73
CA VAL A 350 21.69 10.05 6.57
C VAL A 350 22.63 9.66 5.45
N THR A 351 22.35 8.54 4.75
CA THR A 351 23.13 8.08 3.59
C THR A 351 22.34 8.29 2.30
N LEU A 352 22.85 9.13 1.39
CA LEU A 352 22.14 9.59 0.19
C LEU A 352 22.99 9.41 -1.06
N THR A 353 22.36 9.30 -2.24
CA THR A 353 23.11 9.44 -3.50
C THR A 353 23.59 10.89 -3.64
N GLU A 354 24.62 11.13 -4.45
CA GLU A 354 25.11 12.50 -4.68
C GLU A 354 24.00 13.44 -5.20
N GLY A 355 23.07 12.94 -6.00
CA GLY A 355 21.96 13.72 -6.54
C GLY A 355 20.75 13.89 -5.62
N HIS A 356 20.69 13.21 -4.46
CA HIS A 356 19.49 13.22 -3.62
C HIS A 356 19.17 14.63 -3.12
N HIS A 357 17.91 15.06 -3.20
CA HIS A 357 17.53 16.39 -2.76
C HIS A 357 17.29 16.42 -1.25
N ILE A 358 17.79 17.47 -0.60
CA ILE A 358 17.66 17.67 0.85
C ILE A 358 17.26 19.13 1.15
N PRO A 359 16.28 19.36 2.02
CA PRO A 359 15.94 20.70 2.47
C PRO A 359 17.05 21.32 3.31
N VAL A 360 17.43 22.55 2.97
CA VAL A 360 18.48 23.31 3.66
C VAL A 360 18.06 24.75 3.93
N GLY A 361 18.83 25.44 4.76
CA GLY A 361 18.71 26.88 4.97
C GLY A 361 17.89 27.26 6.21
N PRO A 362 17.45 28.52 6.30
CA PRO A 362 16.91 29.10 7.55
C PRO A 362 15.49 28.62 7.90
N SER A 363 14.77 28.01 6.96
CA SER A 363 13.41 27.49 7.16
C SER A 363 13.19 26.18 6.42
N CYS A 364 12.48 25.24 7.04
CA CYS A 364 12.01 24.04 6.35
C CYS A 364 10.77 24.37 5.51
N CYS A 365 10.52 23.76 4.36
CA CYS A 365 11.35 22.79 3.62
C CYS A 365 11.40 23.13 2.12
N ALA A 366 11.12 24.38 1.76
CA ALA A 366 10.94 24.82 0.38
C ALA A 366 12.25 25.01 -0.40
N THR A 367 13.38 25.15 0.30
CA THR A 367 14.71 25.30 -0.33
C THR A 367 15.42 23.97 -0.32
N LEU A 368 15.65 23.40 -1.50
CA LEU A 368 16.33 22.12 -1.69
C LEU A 368 17.66 22.31 -2.41
N VAL A 369 18.66 21.53 -2.02
CA VAL A 369 19.93 21.34 -2.74
C VAL A 369 20.17 19.85 -2.94
N THR A 370 21.07 19.44 -3.84
CA THR A 370 21.49 18.04 -3.92
C THR A 370 22.52 17.70 -2.85
N ALA A 371 22.65 16.43 -2.50
CA ALA A 371 23.50 16.00 -1.39
C ALA A 371 24.98 16.34 -1.60
N ASP A 372 25.45 16.41 -2.84
CA ASP A 372 26.83 16.83 -3.20
C ASP A 372 27.07 18.34 -3.09
N GLU A 373 26.01 19.15 -3.06
CA GLU A 373 26.07 20.59 -2.81
C GLU A 373 26.14 20.92 -1.32
N VAL A 374 25.75 19.99 -0.44
CA VAL A 374 25.76 20.18 1.01
C VAL A 374 27.18 20.28 1.55
N GLN A 375 27.44 21.34 2.32
CA GLN A 375 28.72 21.62 2.95
C GLN A 375 28.66 21.47 4.47
N MET A 376 29.82 21.34 5.11
CA MET A 376 29.89 21.41 6.57
C MET A 376 29.41 22.78 7.05
N GLY A 377 28.58 22.77 8.09
CA GLY A 377 27.96 23.98 8.64
C GLY A 377 26.58 24.29 8.08
N ASP A 378 26.20 23.72 6.93
CA ASP A 378 24.85 23.89 6.38
C ASP A 378 23.80 23.37 7.35
N THR A 379 22.65 24.05 7.38
CA THR A 379 21.51 23.63 8.20
C THR A 379 20.63 22.69 7.41
N VAL A 380 20.44 21.47 7.92
CA VAL A 380 19.44 20.50 7.44
C VAL A 380 18.34 20.34 8.48
N TRP A 381 17.23 19.71 8.10
CA TRP A 381 16.06 19.57 8.97
C TRP A 381 15.88 18.13 9.44
N ILE A 382 15.56 17.93 10.71
CA ILE A 382 15.43 16.61 11.33
C ILE A 382 14.12 16.44 12.08
N ALA A 383 13.72 15.18 12.29
CA ALA A 383 12.59 14.81 13.13
C ALA A 383 12.74 15.36 14.55
N SER A 384 11.64 15.77 15.17
CA SER A 384 11.59 16.10 16.60
C SER A 384 10.32 15.56 17.24
N THR A 385 10.29 15.53 18.57
CA THR A 385 9.11 15.16 19.35
C THR A 385 8.11 16.31 19.52
N THR A 386 8.43 17.51 19.04
CA THR A 386 7.61 18.72 19.21
C THR A 386 6.51 18.88 18.16
N GLY A 387 6.44 17.97 17.18
CA GLY A 387 5.52 18.06 16.05
C GLY A 387 6.00 18.98 14.91
N ALA A 388 7.17 19.58 15.02
CA ALA A 388 7.81 20.36 13.95
C ALA A 388 9.23 19.84 13.66
N ALA A 389 9.67 19.93 12.41
CA ALA A 389 11.05 19.67 12.03
C ALA A 389 11.95 20.74 12.67
N VAL A 390 13.11 20.32 13.17
CA VAL A 390 14.07 21.23 13.83
C VAL A 390 15.37 21.32 13.04
N PRO A 391 16.05 22.47 13.06
CA PRO A 391 17.30 22.64 12.32
C PRO A 391 18.45 21.90 13.01
N SER A 392 19.38 21.37 12.21
CA SER A 392 20.61 20.74 12.70
C SER A 392 21.74 21.00 11.71
N ALA A 393 22.88 21.51 12.20
CA ALA A 393 24.03 21.79 11.36
C ALA A 393 24.72 20.49 10.92
N VAL A 394 25.18 20.43 9.67
CA VAL A 394 25.99 19.34 9.14
C VAL A 394 27.40 19.44 9.74
N THR A 395 27.85 18.40 10.43
CA THR A 395 29.15 18.34 11.10
C THR A 395 30.17 17.49 10.35
N LYS A 396 29.72 16.64 9.41
CA LYS A 396 30.60 15.79 8.60
C LYS A 396 29.91 15.39 7.31
N VAL A 397 30.67 15.40 6.21
CA VAL A 397 30.31 14.80 4.93
C VAL A 397 31.35 13.73 4.61
N ALA A 398 30.92 12.49 4.38
CA ALA A 398 31.80 11.38 4.04
C ALA A 398 31.28 10.61 2.82
N LYS A 399 32.13 9.83 2.16
CA LYS A 399 31.75 8.94 1.06
C LYS A 399 31.77 7.48 1.51
N VAL A 400 30.77 6.71 1.09
CA VAL A 400 30.69 5.26 1.34
C VAL A 400 30.22 4.54 0.07
N SER A 401 30.68 3.31 -0.12
CA SER A 401 30.15 2.42 -1.16
C SER A 401 29.11 1.50 -0.54
N LYS A 402 27.88 1.51 -1.08
CA LYS A 402 26.79 0.61 -0.66
C LYS A 402 26.08 0.05 -1.88
N LYS A 403 25.45 -1.12 -1.72
CA LYS A 403 24.54 -1.69 -2.72
C LYS A 403 23.11 -1.25 -2.43
N GLY A 404 22.33 -1.15 -3.51
CA GLY A 404 20.90 -0.89 -3.45
C GLY A 404 20.55 0.59 -3.38
N LEU A 405 19.45 0.94 -4.04
CA LEU A 405 18.96 2.32 -4.14
C LEU A 405 17.47 2.36 -3.80
N HIS A 406 17.04 3.42 -3.11
CA HIS A 406 15.65 3.64 -2.74
C HIS A 406 15.31 5.13 -2.75
N SER A 407 14.18 5.49 -3.36
CA SER A 407 13.68 6.86 -3.44
C SER A 407 12.17 6.85 -3.15
N PRO A 408 11.77 7.09 -1.88
CA PRO A 408 10.37 7.10 -1.49
C PRO A 408 9.68 8.38 -1.98
N VAL A 409 8.53 8.22 -2.63
CA VAL A 409 7.69 9.32 -3.12
C VAL A 409 6.42 9.34 -2.28
N MET A 410 6.00 10.51 -1.81
CA MET A 410 4.81 10.64 -0.96
C MET A 410 3.59 11.08 -1.77
N THR A 411 2.43 10.48 -1.49
CA THR A 411 1.19 10.70 -2.23
C THR A 411 0.76 12.16 -2.20
N ASN A 412 0.88 12.86 -1.08
CA ASN A 412 0.48 14.27 -0.96
C ASN A 412 1.65 15.25 -1.15
N GLY A 413 2.78 14.80 -1.71
CA GLY A 413 3.91 15.69 -2.02
C GLY A 413 4.62 16.25 -0.80
N HIS A 414 4.58 15.53 0.32
CA HIS A 414 5.35 15.86 1.52
C HIS A 414 6.77 15.27 1.49
N PHE A 415 7.59 15.73 2.44
CA PHE A 415 9.01 15.42 2.50
C PHE A 415 9.25 14.23 3.44
N PRO A 416 9.63 13.03 2.93
CA PRO A 416 9.87 11.86 3.77
C PRO A 416 11.03 12.10 4.73
N LEU A 417 10.96 11.47 5.92
CA LEU A 417 12.07 11.45 6.86
C LEU A 417 12.87 10.17 6.72
N VAL A 418 14.08 10.27 6.18
CA VAL A 418 15.01 9.15 5.99
C VAL A 418 16.11 9.26 7.05
N ASP A 419 16.29 8.20 7.85
CA ASP A 419 17.17 8.21 9.03
C ASP A 419 16.88 9.39 9.99
N GLY A 420 15.63 9.86 9.98
CA GLY A 420 15.17 11.01 10.74
C GLY A 420 15.67 12.37 10.27
N VAL A 421 16.23 12.45 9.06
CA VAL A 421 16.52 13.69 8.33
C VAL A 421 15.46 13.87 7.25
N VAL A 422 14.93 15.10 7.11
CA VAL A 422 13.96 15.41 6.06
C VAL A 422 14.65 15.35 4.70
N THR A 423 14.08 14.65 3.73
CA THR A 423 14.61 14.56 2.36
C THR A 423 13.53 14.81 1.32
N ALA A 424 13.92 14.87 0.04
CA ALA A 424 13.01 15.06 -1.07
C ALA A 424 13.38 14.13 -2.23
N PHE A 425 12.37 13.53 -2.87
CA PHE A 425 12.61 12.62 -3.98
C PHE A 425 13.10 13.34 -5.25
N ASP A 426 12.86 14.65 -5.37
CA ASP A 426 13.20 15.48 -6.53
C ASP A 426 13.22 16.97 -6.11
N SER A 427 13.45 17.85 -7.07
CA SER A 427 13.34 19.29 -6.97
C SER A 427 11.99 19.77 -6.40
N ILE A 428 11.98 20.97 -5.82
CA ILE A 428 10.80 21.51 -5.13
C ILE A 428 9.59 21.63 -6.05
N HIS A 429 9.82 21.96 -7.33
CA HIS A 429 8.77 22.03 -8.34
C HIS A 429 8.11 20.67 -8.58
N MET A 430 8.92 19.61 -8.65
CA MET A 430 8.43 18.25 -8.86
C MET A 430 7.72 17.69 -7.63
N VAL A 431 8.26 17.94 -6.43
CA VAL A 431 7.60 17.58 -5.16
C VAL A 431 6.25 18.27 -5.01
N THR A 432 6.21 19.57 -5.30
CA THR A 432 4.97 20.35 -5.25
C THR A 432 3.95 19.86 -6.28
N ALA A 433 4.39 19.65 -7.53
CA ALA A 433 3.51 19.13 -8.58
C ALA A 433 2.96 17.76 -8.18
N ALA A 434 3.82 16.86 -7.68
CA ALA A 434 3.44 15.54 -7.21
C ALA A 434 2.30 15.60 -6.17
N GLY A 435 2.34 16.51 -5.21
CA GLY A 435 1.26 16.67 -4.24
C GLY A 435 -0.11 17.05 -4.84
N TYR A 436 -0.15 17.65 -6.03
CA TYR A 436 -1.41 17.95 -6.72
C TYR A 436 -1.95 16.79 -7.55
N PHE A 437 -1.07 16.09 -8.29
CA PHE A 437 -1.52 15.09 -9.26
C PHE A 437 -1.40 13.65 -8.76
N LEU A 438 -0.47 13.33 -7.85
CA LEU A 438 -0.30 11.97 -7.34
C LEU A 438 -1.51 11.47 -6.56
N PRO A 439 -2.18 12.25 -5.69
CA PRO A 439 -3.39 11.74 -5.04
C PRO A 439 -4.43 11.31 -6.08
N MET A 440 -4.55 12.05 -7.18
CA MET A 440 -5.42 11.69 -8.30
C MET A 440 -4.90 10.44 -9.03
N LEU A 441 -3.62 10.36 -9.38
CA LEU A 441 -3.06 9.21 -10.10
C LEU A 441 -3.09 7.91 -9.27
N GLU A 442 -2.88 8.00 -7.96
CA GLU A 442 -2.96 6.90 -7.00
C GLU A 442 -4.40 6.44 -6.84
N THR A 443 -5.34 7.36 -6.59
CA THR A 443 -6.77 7.03 -6.45
C THR A 443 -7.42 6.53 -7.73
N THR A 444 -6.87 6.87 -8.90
CA THR A 444 -7.32 6.38 -10.21
C THR A 444 -6.55 5.17 -10.71
N GLY A 445 -5.52 4.71 -9.99
CA GLY A 445 -4.64 3.61 -10.39
C GLY A 445 -3.77 3.88 -11.64
N PHE A 446 -3.88 5.07 -12.24
CA PHE A 446 -3.08 5.48 -13.40
C PHE A 446 -1.60 5.69 -13.06
N VAL A 447 -1.26 5.80 -11.77
CA VAL A 447 0.11 5.98 -11.31
C VAL A 447 1.07 4.91 -11.86
N HIS A 448 0.65 3.66 -12.02
CA HIS A 448 1.49 2.60 -12.60
C HIS A 448 1.64 2.70 -14.12
N LEU A 449 0.64 3.24 -14.81
CA LEU A 449 0.72 3.53 -16.25
C LEU A 449 1.61 4.74 -16.48
N PHE A 450 1.41 5.79 -15.67
CA PHE A 450 2.27 6.96 -15.63
C PHE A 450 3.72 6.56 -15.30
N LYS A 451 3.93 5.68 -14.32
CA LYS A 451 5.25 5.13 -14.00
C LYS A 451 5.89 4.49 -15.24
N ARG A 452 5.15 3.63 -15.94
CA ARG A 452 5.64 2.96 -17.16
C ARG A 452 5.85 3.88 -18.36
N ALA A 453 5.07 4.96 -18.47
CA ALA A 453 5.11 5.88 -19.61
C ALA A 453 6.07 7.07 -19.40
N ALA A 454 6.23 7.54 -18.17
CA ALA A 454 7.02 8.73 -17.82
C ALA A 454 8.42 8.38 -17.27
N PHE A 455 8.60 7.16 -16.73
CA PHE A 455 9.88 6.67 -16.22
C PHE A 455 10.36 5.50 -17.10
N ASP A 456 11.19 5.84 -18.09
CA ASP A 456 11.97 4.84 -18.84
C ASP A 456 13.08 4.25 -17.93
N SER A 457 13.58 3.08 -18.32
CA SER A 457 14.49 2.17 -17.61
C SER A 457 15.82 2.75 -17.09
N GLU A 458 16.10 4.03 -17.33
CA GLU A 458 17.36 4.71 -17.00
C GLU A 458 17.24 5.90 -16.03
N ARG A 459 16.08 6.24 -15.46
CA ARG A 459 16.04 7.34 -14.47
C ARG A 459 16.71 6.95 -13.15
N LYS A 460 17.62 7.84 -12.76
CA LYS A 460 18.47 7.77 -11.56
C LYS A 460 17.61 7.66 -10.32
N PHE A 461 17.96 6.72 -9.47
CA PHE A 461 17.56 6.75 -8.07
C PHE A 461 18.20 8.00 -7.49
N ILE A 462 17.42 9.07 -7.41
CA ILE A 462 17.85 10.32 -6.80
C ILE A 462 17.79 10.08 -5.30
#